data_AF-A0A3M1HCP8-F1
#
_entry.id   AF-A0A3M1HCP8-F1
#
_cell.length_a   1.000
_cell.length_b   1.000
_cell.length_c   1.000
_cell.angle_alpha   90.00
_cell.angle_beta   90.00
_cell.angle_gamma   90.00
#
_symmetry.space_group_name_H-M   'P 1'
#
loop_
_entity.id
_entity.type
_entity.pdbx_description
1 polymer ?
#
loop_
_entity_poly.entity_id
_entity_poly.type
_entity_poly.pdbx_seq_one_letter_code
_entity_poly.pdbx_strand_id
1 'polypeptide(L)'
;MIFLRGIELPLNEFWVLDQKKRILKKDLDQKRQQKNQLKQEMASFGKSRGKAFGEVQKKYTEIRRKIRKIEKELTEVEEKWSKLIQRFPNKILFESPFPFSESNQILFQTNPLPEKPSKSYLAIGKEKNLFDLSHSQRLSDPLFISFIKDGALLVRALI
;
A
#
# COMPACT_ATOMS: atom_id res chain seq x y z
N MET A 1 -12.16 13.48 3.98
CA MET A 1 -11.87 12.47 5.02
C MET A 1 -10.40 12.06 5.10
N ILE A 2 -9.70 11.72 4.01
CA ILE A 2 -8.26 11.36 4.11
C ILE A 2 -7.37 12.58 4.46
N PHE A 3 -7.67 13.75 3.91
CA PHE A 3 -6.96 15.02 4.21
C PHE A 3 -6.98 15.43 5.68
N LEU A 4 -7.92 14.89 6.47
CA LEU A 4 -8.00 15.18 7.89
C LEU A 4 -6.77 14.65 8.65
N ARG A 5 -5.99 13.73 8.06
CA ARG A 5 -4.72 13.26 8.66
C ARG A 5 -3.56 14.24 8.54
N GLY A 6 -3.74 15.41 7.92
CA GLY A 6 -2.66 16.39 7.75
C GLY A 6 -1.57 15.95 6.76
N ILE A 7 -1.86 14.97 5.90
CA ILE A 7 -0.92 14.45 4.90
C ILE A 7 -1.30 15.00 3.54
N GLU A 8 -0.33 15.62 2.86
CA GLU A 8 -0.45 15.96 1.46
C GLU A 8 -0.34 14.71 0.59
N LEU A 9 -1.36 14.47 -0.24
CA LEU A 9 -1.38 13.34 -1.16
C LEU A 9 -1.30 13.82 -2.60
N PRO A 10 -0.52 13.14 -3.47
CA PRO A 10 -0.39 13.46 -4.88
C PRO A 10 -1.64 13.01 -5.67
N LEU A 11 -2.81 13.56 -5.35
CA LEU A 11 -4.09 13.17 -5.94
C LEU A 11 -4.16 13.45 -7.44
N ASN A 12 -3.53 14.54 -7.90
CA ASN A 12 -3.47 14.87 -9.31
C ASN A 12 -2.70 13.81 -10.10
N GLU A 13 -1.54 13.40 -9.60
CA GLU A 13 -0.75 12.33 -10.22
C GLU A 13 -1.52 11.00 -10.23
N PHE A 14 -2.16 10.66 -9.10
CA PHE A 14 -3.00 9.48 -9.00
C PHE A 14 -4.14 9.49 -10.01
N TRP A 15 -4.83 10.61 -10.15
CA TRP A 15 -5.93 10.78 -11.09
C TRP A 15 -5.47 10.60 -12.54
N VAL A 16 -4.35 11.23 -12.92
CA VAL A 16 -3.78 11.11 -14.26
C VAL A 16 -3.38 9.66 -14.57
N LEU A 17 -2.75 8.97 -13.61
CA LEU A 17 -2.39 7.55 -13.77
C LEU A 17 -3.62 6.64 -13.88
N ASP A 18 -4.67 6.88 -13.08
CA ASP A 18 -5.92 6.11 -13.14
C ASP A 18 -6.62 6.28 -14.49
N GLN A 19 -6.71 7.52 -14.99
CA GLN A 19 -7.27 7.81 -16.31
C GLN A 19 -6.48 7.12 -17.42
N LYS A 20 -5.15 7.24 -17.39
CA LYS A 20 -4.26 6.60 -18.36
C LYS A 20 -4.43 5.08 -18.36
N LYS A 21 -4.48 4.46 -17.17
CA LYS A 21 -4.72 3.03 -16.99
C LYS A 21 -6.04 2.58 -17.62
N ARG A 22 -7.14 3.32 -17.40
CA ARG A 22 -8.46 3.01 -17.99
C ARG A 22 -8.44 3.10 -19.51
N ILE A 23 -7.83 4.15 -20.06
CA ILE A 23 -7.72 4.36 -21.51
C ILE A 23 -6.91 3.22 -22.15
N LEU A 24 -5.76 2.87 -21.58
CA LEU A 24 -4.92 1.79 -22.08
C LEU A 24 -5.62 0.43 -22.02
N LYS A 25 -6.36 0.13 -20.94
CA LYS A 25 -7.17 -1.09 -20.85
C LYS A 25 -8.23 -1.15 -21.95
N LYS A 26 -8.97 -0.05 -22.14
CA LYS A 26 -10.00 0.03 -23.18
C LYS A 26 -9.41 -0.17 -24.59
N ASP A 27 -8.29 0.49 -24.90
CA ASP A 27 -7.63 0.32 -26.20
C ASP A 27 -7.07 -1.09 -26.39
N LEU A 28 -6.51 -1.70 -25.32
CA LEU A 28 -6.04 -3.08 -25.34
C LEU A 28 -7.17 -4.07 -25.68
N ASP A 29 -8.33 -3.91 -25.05
CA ASP A 29 -9.49 -4.77 -25.29
C ASP A 29 -10.03 -4.61 -26.72
N GLN A 30 -10.13 -3.37 -27.21
CA GLN A 30 -10.51 -3.10 -28.60
C GLN A 30 -9.54 -3.75 -29.60
N LYS A 31 -8.23 -3.63 -29.38
CA LYS A 31 -7.23 -4.24 -30.27
C LYS A 31 -7.23 -5.77 -30.18
N ARG A 32 -7.51 -6.34 -29.00
CA ARG A 32 -7.67 -7.80 -28.84
C ARG A 32 -8.89 -8.31 -29.60
N GLN A 33 -10.00 -7.57 -29.58
CA GLN A 33 -11.18 -7.87 -30.39
C GLN A 33 -10.86 -7.82 -31.89
N GLN A 34 -10.23 -6.74 -32.36
CA GLN A 34 -9.82 -6.60 -33.77
C GLN A 34 -8.86 -7.73 -34.19
N LYS A 35 -7.89 -8.08 -33.35
CA LYS A 35 -6.98 -9.21 -33.61
C LYS A 35 -7.75 -10.52 -33.81
N ASN A 36 -8.76 -10.78 -32.97
CA ASN A 36 -9.56 -12.00 -33.05
C ASN A 36 -10.43 -12.01 -34.32
N GLN A 37 -11.01 -10.87 -34.70
CA GLN A 37 -11.74 -10.71 -35.97
C GLN A 37 -10.84 -10.98 -37.17
N LEU A 38 -9.65 -10.38 -37.22
CA LEU A 38 -8.67 -10.64 -38.28
C LEU A 38 -8.23 -12.11 -38.31
N LYS A 39 -8.11 -12.77 -37.16
CA LYS A 39 -7.79 -14.21 -37.09
C LYS A 39 -8.90 -15.05 -37.73
N GLN A 40 -10.17 -14.72 -37.48
CA GLN A 40 -11.32 -15.39 -38.10
C GLN A 40 -11.38 -15.12 -39.60
N GLU A 41 -11.14 -13.87 -40.00
CA GLU A 41 -11.07 -13.46 -41.41
C GLU A 41 -9.96 -14.23 -42.14
N MET A 42 -8.76 -14.34 -41.56
CA MET A 42 -7.66 -15.16 -42.09
C MET A 42 -8.04 -16.63 -42.26
N ALA A 43 -8.82 -17.20 -41.33
CA ALA A 43 -9.29 -18.58 -41.41
C ALA A 43 -10.30 -18.79 -42.56
N SER A 44 -11.12 -17.78 -42.86
CA SER A 44 -12.13 -17.83 -43.93
C SER A 44 -11.55 -17.97 -45.34
N PHE A 45 -10.29 -17.54 -45.56
CA PHE A 45 -9.62 -17.67 -46.87
C PHE A 45 -9.23 -19.13 -47.23
N GLY A 46 -9.25 -20.08 -46.30
CA GLY A 46 -8.94 -21.49 -46.56
C GLY A 46 -7.57 -21.72 -47.21
N LYS A 47 -7.51 -22.48 -48.31
CA LYS A 47 -6.29 -22.71 -49.11
C LYS A 47 -5.97 -21.56 -50.09
N SER A 48 -6.90 -20.62 -50.31
CA SER A 48 -6.77 -19.57 -51.33
C SER A 48 -6.04 -18.35 -50.76
N ARG A 49 -4.71 -18.42 -50.75
CA ARG A 49 -3.84 -17.34 -50.24
C ARG A 49 -3.48 -16.37 -51.38
N GLY A 50 -4.39 -15.45 -51.68
CA GLY A 50 -4.18 -14.36 -52.64
C GLY A 50 -3.71 -13.05 -52.00
N LYS A 51 -3.69 -11.96 -52.79
CA LYS A 51 -3.33 -10.60 -52.32
C LYS A 51 -4.12 -10.16 -51.08
N ALA A 52 -5.43 -10.45 -51.04
CA ALA A 52 -6.30 -10.12 -49.91
C ALA A 52 -5.84 -10.76 -48.59
N PHE A 53 -5.41 -12.03 -48.62
CA PHE A 53 -4.84 -12.70 -47.44
C PHE A 53 -3.58 -12.00 -46.93
N GLY A 54 -2.71 -11.57 -47.84
CA GLY A 54 -1.48 -10.84 -47.51
C GLY A 54 -1.76 -9.50 -46.81
N GLU A 55 -2.82 -8.80 -47.20
CA GLU A 55 -3.23 -7.55 -46.55
C GLU A 55 -3.76 -7.78 -45.13
N VAL A 56 -4.61 -8.79 -44.94
CA VAL A 56 -5.14 -9.17 -43.62
C VAL A 56 -4.01 -9.64 -42.71
N GLN A 57 -3.05 -10.41 -43.21
CA GLN A 57 -1.87 -10.86 -42.46
C GLN A 57 -0.98 -9.68 -42.03
N LYS A 58 -0.80 -8.66 -42.87
CA LYS A 58 -0.09 -7.43 -42.51
C LYS A 58 -0.79 -6.68 -41.38
N LYS A 59 -2.11 -6.46 -41.50
CA LYS A 59 -2.93 -5.83 -40.44
C LYS A 59 -2.85 -6.61 -39.12
N TYR A 60 -2.93 -7.93 -39.18
CA TYR A 60 -2.82 -8.80 -37.99
C TYR A 60 -1.48 -8.63 -37.28
N THR A 61 -0.39 -8.61 -38.05
CA THR A 61 0.97 -8.44 -37.52
C THR A 61 1.14 -7.05 -36.89
N GLU A 62 0.59 -6.01 -37.54
CA GLU A 62 0.62 -4.66 -37.02
C GLU A 62 -0.16 -4.53 -35.70
N ILE A 63 -1.37 -5.10 -35.63
CA ILE A 63 -2.17 -5.11 -34.39
C ILE A 63 -1.43 -5.85 -33.28
N ARG A 64 -0.79 -6.99 -33.57
CA ARG A 64 0.01 -7.72 -32.57
C ARG A 64 1.16 -6.86 -32.04
N ARG A 65 1.82 -6.07 -32.89
CA ARG A 65 2.85 -5.11 -32.47
C ARG A 65 2.29 -4.00 -31.60
N LYS A 66 1.12 -3.44 -31.95
CA LYS A 66 0.43 -2.41 -31.16
C LYS A 66 0.01 -2.93 -29.78
N ILE A 67 -0.55 -4.13 -29.71
CA ILE A 67 -0.91 -4.81 -28.46
C ILE A 67 0.30 -4.91 -27.53
N ARG A 68 1.44 -5.41 -28.02
CA ARG A 68 2.66 -5.54 -27.20
C ARG A 68 3.13 -4.20 -26.64
N LYS A 69 3.03 -3.12 -27.41
CA LYS A 69 3.39 -1.77 -26.94
C LYS A 69 2.46 -1.31 -25.81
N ILE A 70 1.15 -1.51 -25.97
CA ILE A 70 0.16 -1.12 -24.96
C ILE A 70 0.28 -1.97 -23.71
N GLU A 71 0.55 -3.27 -23.83
CA GLU A 71 0.76 -4.16 -22.67
C GLU A 71 1.97 -3.72 -21.84
N LYS A 72 3.06 -3.32 -22.50
CA LYS A 72 4.25 -2.77 -21.82
C LYS A 72 3.93 -1.43 -21.13
N GLU A 73 3.26 -0.53 -21.81
CA GLU A 73 2.90 0.76 -21.24
C GLU A 73 1.91 0.61 -20.07
N LEU A 74 0.95 -0.31 -20.19
CA LEU A 74 -0.03 -0.60 -19.15
C LEU A 74 0.65 -1.15 -17.90
N THR A 75 1.62 -2.06 -18.04
CA THR A 75 2.37 -2.59 -16.90
C THR A 75 3.13 -1.49 -16.16
N GLU A 76 3.84 -0.61 -16.89
CA GLU A 76 4.54 0.53 -16.30
C GLU A 76 3.58 1.49 -15.56
N VAL A 77 2.40 1.76 -16.13
CA VAL A 77 1.38 2.62 -15.50
C VAL A 77 0.77 1.95 -14.27
N GLU A 78 0.48 0.64 -14.32
CA GLU A 78 -0.07 -0.11 -13.20
C GLU A 78 0.90 -0.20 -12.03
N GLU A 79 2.20 -0.37 -12.29
CA GLU A 79 3.22 -0.34 -11.24
C GLU A 79 3.29 1.02 -10.54
N LYS A 80 3.31 2.11 -11.31
CA LYS A 80 3.31 3.47 -10.75
C LYS A 80 2.04 3.74 -9.95
N TRP A 81 0.89 3.39 -10.51
CA TRP A 81 -0.41 3.52 -9.84
C TRP A 81 -0.46 2.71 -8.53
N SER A 82 0.06 1.48 -8.53
CA SER A 82 0.12 0.60 -7.36
C SER A 82 1.01 1.16 -6.25
N LYS A 83 2.21 1.63 -6.61
CA LYS A 83 3.12 2.29 -5.66
C LYS A 83 2.49 3.54 -5.06
N LEU A 84 1.73 4.29 -5.87
CA LEU A 84 1.09 5.52 -5.42
C LEU A 84 -0.06 5.24 -4.45
N ILE A 85 -0.97 4.31 -4.77
CA ILE A 85 -2.11 3.98 -3.90
C ILE A 85 -1.67 3.37 -2.56
N GLN A 86 -0.55 2.63 -2.52
CA GLN A 86 -0.02 2.07 -1.27
C GLN A 86 0.44 3.14 -0.28
N ARG A 87 0.72 4.36 -0.73
CA ARG A 87 1.04 5.50 0.15
C ARG A 87 -0.21 6.11 0.78
N PHE A 88 -1.40 5.77 0.30
CA PHE A 88 -2.62 6.39 0.79
C PHE A 88 -2.97 5.74 2.13
N PRO A 89 -3.09 6.55 3.19
CA PRO A 89 -3.47 6.01 4.48
C PRO A 89 -4.95 5.61 4.45
N ASN A 90 -5.39 4.81 5.41
CA ASN A 90 -6.80 4.40 5.48
C ASN A 90 -7.74 5.63 5.61
N LYS A 91 -9.00 5.50 5.21
CA LYS A 91 -10.00 6.56 5.47
C LYS A 91 -10.24 6.69 6.98
N ILE A 92 -10.52 7.91 7.43
CA ILE A 92 -11.03 8.16 8.76
C ILE A 92 -12.52 7.83 8.77
N LEU A 93 -12.99 7.11 9.79
CA LEU A 93 -14.41 6.83 10.00
C LEU A 93 -15.14 8.10 10.41
N PHE A 94 -16.41 8.24 10.00
CA PHE A 94 -17.21 9.44 10.29
C PHE A 94 -17.38 9.73 11.79
N GLU A 95 -17.49 8.67 12.59
CA GLU A 95 -17.69 8.73 14.03
C GLU A 95 -16.38 8.98 14.80
N SER A 96 -15.24 8.98 14.11
CA SER A 96 -13.95 9.19 14.76
C SER A 96 -13.76 10.67 15.11
N PRO A 97 -13.29 10.99 16.32
CA PRO A 97 -13.02 12.38 16.71
C PRO A 97 -12.02 13.02 15.75
N PHE A 98 -12.17 14.33 15.55
CA PHE A 98 -11.32 15.06 14.60
C PHE A 98 -9.84 15.01 15.03
N PRO A 99 -8.93 14.61 14.13
CA PRO A 99 -7.53 14.32 14.46
C PRO A 99 -6.62 15.56 14.60
N PHE A 100 -7.17 16.78 14.65
CA PHE A 100 -6.37 18.02 14.66
C PHE A 100 -5.89 18.44 16.05
N SER A 101 -6.25 17.74 17.13
CA SER A 101 -5.62 17.97 18.43
C SER A 101 -4.47 16.99 18.64
N GLU A 102 -3.32 17.50 19.09
CA GLU A 102 -2.18 16.68 19.52
C GLU A 102 -2.53 15.84 20.77
N SER A 103 -3.66 16.12 21.40
CA SER A 103 -4.17 15.38 22.54
C SER A 103 -4.97 14.16 22.07
N ASN A 104 -4.51 12.97 22.43
CA ASN A 104 -5.34 11.77 22.36
C ASN A 104 -6.61 12.01 23.20
N GLN A 105 -7.76 12.14 22.55
CA GLN A 105 -9.03 12.26 23.25
C GLN A 105 -9.40 10.89 23.80
N ILE A 106 -9.57 10.80 25.12
CA ILE A 106 -10.08 9.57 25.76
C ILE A 106 -11.55 9.45 25.37
N LEU A 107 -11.87 8.48 24.52
CA LEU A 107 -13.24 8.25 24.03
C LEU A 107 -14.07 7.40 25.01
N PHE A 108 -13.41 6.56 25.80
CA PHE A 108 -14.05 5.67 26.76
C PHE A 108 -13.10 5.34 27.91
N GLN A 109 -13.61 5.33 29.12
CA GLN A 109 -12.88 4.97 30.34
C GLN A 109 -13.75 4.02 31.17
N THR A 110 -13.28 2.79 31.38
CA THR A 110 -14.04 1.72 32.06
C THR A 110 -13.93 1.75 33.58
N ASN A 111 -12.82 2.28 34.12
CA ASN A 111 -12.53 2.32 35.56
C ASN A 111 -11.99 3.69 35.96
N PRO A 112 -12.18 4.14 37.21
CA PRO A 112 -11.45 5.29 37.72
C PRO A 112 -9.94 5.04 37.58
N LEU A 113 -9.20 6.04 37.10
CA LEU A 113 -7.75 5.97 37.08
C LEU A 113 -7.26 5.81 38.53
N PRO A 114 -6.34 4.89 38.81
CA PRO A 114 -5.72 4.84 40.13
C PRO A 114 -5.03 6.17 40.44
N GLU A 115 -4.88 6.49 41.72
CA GLU A 115 -4.12 7.67 42.13
C GLU A 115 -2.73 7.65 41.49
N LYS A 116 -2.33 8.82 40.97
CA LYS A 116 -1.06 8.95 40.26
C LYS A 116 0.07 8.62 41.24
N PRO A 117 0.95 7.65 40.92
CA PRO A 117 2.05 7.30 41.81
C PRO A 117 2.99 8.49 41.97
N SER A 118 3.52 8.66 43.19
CA SER A 118 4.46 9.73 43.53
C SER A 118 5.81 9.60 42.83
N LYS A 119 6.16 8.38 42.39
CA LYS A 119 7.40 8.05 41.67
C LYS A 119 7.07 7.57 40.26
N SER A 120 7.92 7.91 39.30
CA SER A 120 7.86 7.33 37.96
C SER A 120 8.22 5.84 37.99
N TYR A 121 7.78 5.08 36.99
CA TYR A 121 8.15 3.67 36.86
C TYR A 121 9.68 3.47 36.80
N LEU A 122 10.41 4.45 36.23
CA LEU A 122 11.87 4.43 36.19
C LEU A 122 12.49 4.55 37.58
N ALA A 123 11.99 5.47 38.40
CA ALA A 123 12.47 5.63 39.77
C ALA A 123 12.18 4.38 40.61
N ILE A 124 10.97 3.83 40.50
CA ILE A 124 10.57 2.61 41.22
C ILE A 124 11.42 1.41 40.80
N GLY A 125 11.61 1.20 39.50
CA GLY A 125 12.37 0.05 39.02
C GLY A 125 13.86 0.15 39.30
N LYS A 126 14.44 1.37 39.34
CA LYS A 126 15.83 1.57 39.80
C LYS A 126 15.97 1.27 41.29
N GLU A 127 15.07 1.78 42.12
CA GLU A 127 15.06 1.54 43.57
C GLU A 127 14.90 0.05 43.90
N LYS A 128 14.02 -0.65 43.17
CA LYS A 128 13.75 -2.07 43.35
C LYS A 128 14.70 -2.99 42.57
N ASN A 129 15.70 -2.43 41.88
CA ASN A 129 16.67 -3.17 41.07
C ASN A 129 16.00 -4.16 40.07
N LEU A 130 14.94 -3.70 39.40
CA LEU A 130 14.13 -4.51 38.48
C LEU A 130 14.67 -4.50 37.04
N PHE A 131 15.49 -3.51 36.70
CA PHE A 131 16.14 -3.42 35.39
C PHE A 131 17.51 -2.75 35.50
N ASP A 132 18.37 -3.00 34.52
CA ASP A 132 19.73 -2.45 34.46
C ASP A 132 19.94 -1.61 33.19
N LEU A 133 19.63 -0.32 33.28
CA LEU A 133 19.79 0.62 32.15
C LEU A 133 21.25 0.76 31.70
N SER A 134 22.21 0.61 32.62
CA SER A 134 23.63 0.82 32.33
C SER A 134 24.22 -0.32 31.49
N HIS A 135 23.78 -1.55 31.75
CA HIS A 135 24.11 -2.68 30.89
C HIS A 135 23.30 -2.63 29.59
N SER A 136 22.03 -2.24 29.63
CA SER A 136 21.21 -2.12 28.41
C SER A 136 21.83 -1.17 27.39
N GLN A 137 22.27 0.02 27.81
CA GLN A 137 22.90 1.00 26.93
C GLN A 137 24.25 0.55 26.35
N ARG A 138 24.95 -0.37 27.03
CA ARG A 138 26.19 -0.95 26.53
C ARG A 138 25.94 -2.06 25.52
N LEU A 139 24.82 -2.76 25.65
CA LEU A 139 24.46 -3.90 24.80
C LEU A 139 23.59 -3.49 23.60
N SER A 140 22.85 -2.39 23.69
CA SER A 140 21.80 -1.99 22.74
C SER A 140 21.52 -0.47 22.79
N ASP A 141 20.54 -0.02 22.01
CA ASP A 141 20.16 1.40 21.93
C ASP A 141 19.61 1.97 23.26
N PRO A 142 19.65 3.30 23.45
CA PRO A 142 19.18 3.97 24.67
C PRO A 142 17.70 3.74 25.05
N LEU A 143 16.90 3.20 24.13
CA LEU A 143 15.48 2.90 24.35
C LEU A 143 15.23 1.47 24.85
N PHE A 144 16.27 0.65 24.99
CA PHE A 144 16.15 -0.72 25.49
C PHE A 144 16.34 -0.80 27.01
N ILE A 145 15.54 -1.64 27.65
CA ILE A 145 15.57 -1.91 29.09
C ILE A 145 15.79 -3.41 29.30
N SER A 146 16.83 -3.76 30.04
CA SER A 146 17.14 -5.14 30.44
C SER A 146 16.53 -5.38 31.81
N PHE A 147 15.41 -6.09 31.85
CA PHE A 147 14.81 -6.55 33.10
C PHE A 147 15.69 -7.62 33.73
N ILE A 148 15.86 -7.55 35.06
CA ILE A 148 16.71 -8.46 35.82
C ILE A 148 15.94 -9.00 37.03
N LYS A 149 16.33 -10.18 37.52
CA LYS A 149 15.80 -10.78 38.76
C LYS A 149 14.26 -10.77 38.79
N ASP A 150 13.68 -10.20 39.84
CA ASP A 150 12.24 -10.08 40.05
C ASP A 150 11.56 -9.26 38.94
N GLY A 151 12.25 -8.30 38.33
CA GLY A 151 11.74 -7.58 37.17
C GLY A 151 11.56 -8.48 35.95
N ALA A 152 12.53 -9.38 35.70
CA ALA A 152 12.42 -10.37 34.63
C ALA A 152 11.32 -11.40 34.92
N LEU A 153 11.20 -11.85 36.17
CA LEU A 153 10.12 -12.76 36.60
C LEU A 153 8.74 -12.12 36.47
N LEU A 154 8.61 -10.84 36.81
CA LEU A 154 7.37 -10.07 36.71
C LEU A 154 6.90 -9.95 35.27
N VAL A 155 7.78 -9.53 34.35
CA VAL A 155 7.44 -9.43 32.92
C VAL A 155 7.03 -10.79 32.38
N ARG A 156 7.75 -11.86 32.74
CA ARG A 156 7.40 -13.23 32.35
C ARG A 156 6.04 -13.67 32.88
N ALA A 157 5.64 -13.23 34.08
CA ALA A 157 4.34 -13.60 34.65
C ALA A 157 3.16 -12.84 33.99
N LEU A 158 3.42 -11.71 33.33
CA LEU A 158 2.41 -10.91 32.62
C LEU A 158 2.20 -11.34 31.17
N ILE A 159 3.18 -12.05 30.57
CA ILE A 159 3.12 -12.64 29.23
C ILE A 159 2.43 -14.00 29.31
#